data_AF-A0AAW3V2P7-F1
#
_entry.id   AF-A0AAW3V2P7-F1
#
_cell.length_a   1.000
_cell.length_b   1.000
_cell.length_c   1.000
_cell.angle_alpha   90.00
_cell.angle_beta   90.00
_cell.angle_gamma   90.00
#
_symmetry.space_group_name_H-M   'P 1'
#
loop_
_entity.id
_entity.type
_entity.pdbx_description
1 polymer ?
#
loop_
_entity_poly.entity_id
_entity_poly.type
_entity_poly.pdbx_seq_one_letter_code
_entity_poly.pdbx_strand_id
1 'polypeptide(L)'
;MSSITARPSTLDGIKRLAKTIKRERAIPHHLALDEASRAAGYQNIRHAQDQMARQSPTSHAVYLTAYWAGQEGAGRETLSIQLPKPLTHIIARHQVSSARNLGWFRLESADHLERKTDVDSQELARDVLFAAARTLRFMAVTGLRPTTTQTQNRPFNIFRDLPGKDHVSNWIDSDTEAWVYLDEPYPHVNVKQRQNWVSGHGVEMIAPKWEGIHNPGATVPYVFCDDPTLANRLLTQLAQLQAELREPVWDGESASYWSQFVSPTRQAAGTARRSRPMPAPRGVERNGALPYGARSGGVESRWRPAKRMPLDMHLTVGPLLHALDNDRFPGPQRKAIMRIRTTLDDWLQMEYPGEEMTDEQFGDAYYGTHREPMVDRVNQLESIRRIAALLNQGYADCKPRQQLLSLLGNVEKALARSSLPQSA
;
A
#
# COMPACT_ATOMS: atom_id res chain seq x y z
N MET A 1 -7.31 -36.35 -36.49
CA MET A 1 -8.54 -35.66 -36.09
C MET A 1 -8.43 -35.22 -34.65
N SER A 2 -8.60 -33.92 -34.39
CA SER A 2 -9.16 -33.30 -33.18
C SER A 2 -9.00 -31.78 -33.35
N SER A 3 -9.83 -31.23 -34.24
CA SER A 3 -10.01 -29.80 -34.42
C SER A 3 -10.81 -29.25 -33.25
N ILE A 4 -10.14 -28.66 -32.28
CA ILE A 4 -10.77 -27.65 -31.43
C ILE A 4 -10.34 -26.30 -31.99
N THR A 5 -10.90 -25.93 -33.14
CA THR A 5 -10.84 -24.56 -33.67
C THR A 5 -11.80 -23.68 -32.88
N ALA A 6 -11.49 -23.47 -31.60
CA ALA A 6 -12.13 -22.41 -30.83
C ALA A 6 -11.65 -21.08 -31.43
N ARG A 7 -12.54 -20.38 -32.13
CA ARG A 7 -12.26 -19.05 -32.67
C ARG A 7 -11.88 -18.12 -31.51
N PRO A 8 -10.69 -17.50 -31.51
CA PRO A 8 -10.31 -16.61 -30.42
C PRO A 8 -11.23 -15.39 -30.41
N SER A 9 -11.98 -15.19 -29.31
CA SER A 9 -12.89 -14.05 -29.12
C SER A 9 -12.24 -12.90 -28.33
N THR A 10 -10.94 -12.97 -28.05
CA THR A 10 -10.19 -11.94 -27.30
C THR A 10 -8.85 -11.61 -27.97
N LEU A 11 -8.36 -10.38 -27.80
CA LEU A 11 -7.04 -9.94 -28.30
C LEU A 11 -5.90 -10.84 -27.81
N ASP A 12 -5.96 -11.28 -26.55
CA ASP A 12 -4.97 -12.20 -26.00
C ASP A 12 -5.07 -13.60 -26.60
N GLY A 13 -6.29 -14.05 -26.94
CA GLY A 13 -6.52 -15.26 -27.72
C GLY A 13 -5.87 -15.17 -29.11
N ILE A 14 -6.04 -14.04 -29.80
CA ILE A 14 -5.42 -13.77 -31.09
C ILE A 14 -3.88 -13.76 -30.98
N LYS A 15 -3.31 -13.11 -29.95
CA LYS A 15 -1.86 -13.10 -29.71
C LYS A 15 -1.30 -14.49 -29.41
N ARG A 16 -2.02 -15.32 -28.66
CA ARG A 16 -1.63 -16.72 -28.39
C ARG A 16 -1.67 -17.55 -29.66
N LEU A 17 -2.74 -17.44 -30.45
CA LEU A 17 -2.85 -18.12 -31.74
C LEU A 17 -1.74 -17.68 -32.71
N ALA A 18 -1.41 -16.39 -32.74
CA ALA A 18 -0.32 -15.85 -33.56
C ALA A 18 1.05 -16.44 -33.18
N LYS A 19 1.30 -16.73 -31.90
CA LYS A 19 2.53 -17.43 -31.47
C LYS A 19 2.58 -18.86 -32.01
N THR A 20 1.46 -19.57 -32.02
CA THR A 20 1.36 -20.92 -32.60
C THR A 20 1.58 -20.89 -34.11
N ILE A 21 0.88 -19.99 -34.83
CA ILE A 21 1.01 -19.82 -36.29
C ILE A 21 2.44 -19.44 -36.69
N LYS A 22 3.07 -18.50 -35.96
CA LYS A 22 4.47 -18.12 -36.18
C LYS A 22 5.40 -19.34 -36.14
N ARG A 23 5.19 -20.24 -35.16
CA ARG A 23 6.01 -21.44 -34.97
C ARG A 23 5.75 -22.49 -36.06
N GLU A 24 4.50 -22.70 -36.44
CA GLU A 24 4.11 -23.72 -37.43
C GLU A 24 4.48 -23.33 -38.86
N ARG A 25 4.37 -22.05 -39.21
CA ARG A 25 4.54 -21.56 -40.58
C ARG A 25 5.86 -20.81 -40.82
N ALA A 26 6.69 -20.65 -39.78
CA ALA A 26 7.97 -19.95 -39.83
C ALA A 26 7.89 -18.52 -40.43
N ILE A 27 6.76 -17.83 -40.22
CA ILE A 27 6.54 -16.46 -40.72
C ILE A 27 6.87 -15.39 -39.67
N PRO A 28 7.16 -14.13 -40.07
CA PRO A 28 7.26 -12.99 -39.16
C PRO A 28 6.03 -12.81 -38.26
N HIS A 29 6.25 -12.34 -37.02
CA HIS A 29 5.19 -12.27 -36.00
C HIS A 29 4.01 -11.35 -36.40
N HIS A 30 4.26 -10.26 -37.13
CA HIS A 30 3.22 -9.36 -37.59
C HIS A 30 2.28 -10.03 -38.61
N LEU A 31 2.82 -10.84 -39.54
CA LEU A 31 2.01 -11.64 -40.47
C LEU A 31 1.23 -12.73 -39.74
N ALA A 32 1.83 -13.35 -38.73
CA ALA A 32 1.13 -14.33 -37.89
C ALA A 32 -0.01 -13.71 -37.07
N LEU A 33 0.12 -12.44 -36.65
CA LEU A 33 -0.96 -11.69 -36.00
C LEU A 33 -2.11 -11.43 -36.96
N ASP A 34 -1.83 -11.01 -38.20
CA ASP A 34 -2.87 -10.79 -39.21
C ASP A 34 -3.58 -12.08 -39.62
N GLU A 35 -2.85 -13.20 -39.73
CA GLU A 35 -3.46 -14.51 -39.96
C GLU A 35 -4.32 -14.98 -38.78
N ALA A 36 -3.86 -14.80 -37.55
CA ALA A 36 -4.63 -15.11 -36.36
C ALA A 36 -5.90 -14.24 -36.27
N SER A 37 -5.81 -12.97 -36.64
CA SER A 37 -6.95 -12.05 -36.71
C SER A 37 -7.95 -12.46 -37.79
N ARG A 38 -7.47 -12.88 -38.97
CA ARG A 38 -8.33 -13.45 -40.03
C ARG A 38 -9.02 -14.74 -39.60
N ALA A 39 -8.33 -15.61 -38.89
CA ALA A 39 -8.91 -16.82 -38.31
C ALA A 39 -9.98 -16.51 -37.23
N ALA A 40 -9.88 -15.35 -36.57
CA ALA A 40 -10.87 -14.85 -35.62
C ALA A 40 -12.01 -14.03 -36.28
N GLY A 41 -12.03 -13.88 -37.62
CA GLY A 41 -13.08 -13.17 -38.34
C GLY A 41 -12.84 -11.67 -38.58
N TYR A 42 -11.63 -11.18 -38.31
CA TYR A 42 -11.23 -9.78 -38.56
C TYR A 42 -10.38 -9.65 -39.82
N GLN A 43 -10.32 -8.47 -40.43
CA GLN A 43 -9.51 -8.27 -41.65
C GLN A 43 -7.99 -8.36 -41.39
N ASN A 44 -7.53 -7.82 -40.26
CA ASN A 44 -6.14 -7.81 -39.80
C ASN A 44 -6.09 -7.48 -38.29
N ILE A 45 -4.89 -7.43 -37.68
CA ILE A 45 -4.76 -7.14 -36.24
C ILE A 45 -5.30 -5.77 -35.86
N ARG A 46 -5.17 -4.78 -36.74
CA ARG A 46 -5.68 -3.42 -36.52
C ARG A 46 -7.21 -3.39 -36.53
N HIS A 47 -7.84 -4.06 -37.50
CA HIS A 47 -9.29 -4.21 -37.55
C HIS A 47 -9.84 -4.98 -36.35
N ALA A 48 -9.11 -5.99 -35.86
CA ALA A 48 -9.45 -6.68 -34.62
C ALA A 48 -9.38 -5.74 -33.41
N GLN A 49 -8.31 -4.95 -33.29
CA GLN A 49 -8.16 -3.93 -32.25
C GLN A 49 -9.27 -2.88 -32.32
N ASP A 50 -9.57 -2.36 -33.51
CA ASP A 50 -10.57 -1.32 -33.72
C ASP A 50 -11.99 -1.83 -33.49
N GLN A 51 -12.36 -3.02 -33.97
CA GLN A 51 -13.68 -3.60 -33.69
C GLN A 51 -13.85 -3.97 -32.23
N MET A 52 -12.82 -4.56 -31.58
CA MET A 52 -12.89 -4.89 -30.17
C MET A 52 -12.88 -3.64 -29.29
N ALA A 53 -12.21 -2.57 -29.69
CA ALA A 53 -12.29 -1.26 -29.03
C ALA A 53 -13.68 -0.64 -29.19
N ARG A 54 -14.32 -0.78 -30.36
CA ARG A 54 -15.71 -0.34 -30.60
C ARG A 54 -16.77 -1.18 -29.87
N GLN A 55 -16.48 -2.46 -29.60
CA GLN A 55 -17.33 -3.37 -28.83
C GLN A 55 -17.04 -3.34 -27.33
N SER A 56 -15.94 -2.72 -26.92
CA SER A 56 -15.63 -2.53 -25.51
C SER A 56 -16.65 -1.55 -24.92
N PRO A 57 -17.13 -1.79 -23.68
CA PRO A 57 -17.97 -0.82 -22.99
C PRO A 57 -17.31 0.56 -23.05
N THR A 58 -18.07 1.59 -23.44
CA THR A 58 -17.59 2.98 -23.40
C THR A 58 -17.27 3.44 -21.98
N SER A 59 -17.73 2.66 -20.99
CA SER A 59 -17.40 2.80 -19.59
C SER A 59 -17.29 1.45 -18.91
N HIS A 60 -16.31 1.32 -18.01
CA HIS A 60 -16.07 0.16 -17.19
C HIS A 60 -16.56 0.43 -15.78
N ALA A 61 -17.47 -0.43 -15.29
CA ALA A 61 -17.91 -0.41 -13.91
C ALA A 61 -16.75 -0.82 -12.99
N VAL A 62 -16.54 -0.03 -11.94
CA VAL A 62 -15.58 -0.28 -10.88
C VAL A 62 -16.27 -0.16 -9.54
N TYR A 63 -16.02 -1.10 -8.65
CA TYR A 63 -16.63 -1.18 -7.34
C TYR A 63 -15.63 -0.82 -6.27
N LEU A 64 -16.06 0.00 -5.31
CA LEU A 64 -15.29 0.41 -4.16
C LEU A 64 -16.06 -0.01 -2.91
N THR A 65 -15.47 -0.83 -2.05
CA THR A 65 -16.13 -1.31 -0.82
C THR A 65 -15.37 -0.87 0.43
N ALA A 66 -16.11 -0.40 1.43
CA ALA A 66 -15.60 -0.09 2.76
C ALA A 66 -16.52 -0.70 3.82
N TYR A 67 -15.92 -1.25 4.88
CA TYR A 67 -16.64 -1.72 6.06
C TYR A 67 -16.51 -0.69 7.18
N TRP A 68 -17.52 -0.59 8.02
CA TRP A 68 -17.54 0.30 9.16
C TRP A 68 -18.11 -0.37 10.41
N ALA A 69 -17.58 0.02 11.56
CA ALA A 69 -18.06 -0.40 12.86
C ALA A 69 -17.77 0.69 13.88
N GLY A 70 -18.84 1.21 14.48
CA GLY A 70 -18.81 2.32 15.44
C GLY A 70 -19.79 2.12 16.58
N GLN A 71 -20.03 3.18 17.35
CA GLN A 71 -21.01 3.16 18.43
C GLN A 71 -22.44 2.96 17.94
N GLU A 72 -22.76 3.51 16.77
CA GLU A 72 -24.12 3.51 16.20
C GLU A 72 -24.47 2.22 15.43
N GLY A 73 -23.49 1.34 15.21
CA GLY A 73 -23.70 0.08 14.51
C GLY A 73 -22.51 -0.35 13.67
N ALA A 74 -22.76 -1.26 12.74
CA ALA A 74 -21.76 -1.76 11.82
C ALA A 74 -22.39 -2.14 10.48
N GLY A 75 -21.65 -1.94 9.39
CA GLY A 75 -22.14 -2.17 8.04
C GLY A 75 -21.06 -2.27 6.98
N ARG A 76 -21.50 -2.44 5.74
CA ARG A 76 -20.69 -2.39 4.52
C ARG A 76 -21.32 -1.37 3.58
N GLU A 77 -20.50 -0.48 3.05
CA GLU A 77 -20.85 0.43 1.97
C GLU A 77 -20.14 0.00 0.68
N THR A 78 -20.83 0.06 -0.46
CA THR A 78 -20.24 -0.23 -1.76
C THR A 78 -20.70 0.74 -2.82
N LEU A 79 -19.75 1.49 -3.37
CA LEU A 79 -19.96 2.48 -4.42
C LEU A 79 -19.59 1.87 -5.78
N SER A 80 -20.45 2.07 -6.78
CA SER A 80 -20.16 1.74 -8.17
C SER A 80 -19.80 3.02 -8.91
N ILE A 81 -18.67 3.03 -9.61
CA ILE A 81 -18.25 4.15 -10.46
C ILE A 81 -17.99 3.69 -11.88
N GLN A 82 -18.14 4.63 -12.80
CA GLN A 82 -17.89 4.45 -14.22
C GLN A 82 -16.55 5.08 -14.59
N LEU A 83 -15.65 4.30 -15.20
CA LEU A 83 -14.32 4.74 -15.63
C LEU A 83 -14.11 4.49 -17.13
N PRO A 84 -13.35 5.34 -17.85
CA PRO A 84 -13.14 5.21 -19.29
C PRO A 84 -12.22 4.03 -19.67
N LYS A 85 -11.57 3.39 -18.68
CA LYS A 85 -10.66 2.26 -18.87
C LYS A 85 -10.89 1.23 -17.75
N PRO A 86 -10.56 -0.06 -17.96
CA PRO A 86 -10.58 -1.04 -16.88
C PRO A 86 -9.72 -0.59 -15.70
N LEU A 87 -10.15 -0.89 -14.47
CA LEU A 87 -9.41 -0.50 -13.24
C LEU A 87 -7.93 -0.91 -13.28
N THR A 88 -7.64 -2.12 -13.77
CA THR A 88 -6.25 -2.63 -13.87
C THR A 88 -5.38 -1.91 -14.90
N HIS A 89 -5.98 -1.15 -15.83
CA HIS A 89 -5.26 -0.27 -16.75
C HIS A 89 -4.99 1.11 -16.13
N ILE A 90 -5.76 1.49 -15.11
CA ILE A 90 -5.62 2.77 -14.40
C ILE A 90 -4.60 2.61 -13.27
N ILE A 91 -4.67 1.51 -12.51
CA ILE A 91 -3.79 1.28 -11.37
C ILE A 91 -3.40 -0.19 -11.24
N ALA A 92 -2.10 -0.46 -11.13
CA ALA A 92 -1.59 -1.79 -10.87
C ALA A 92 -1.76 -2.18 -9.39
N ARG A 93 -1.88 -3.47 -9.10
CA ARG A 93 -2.04 -4.01 -7.72
C ARG A 93 -1.00 -3.44 -6.72
N HIS A 94 0.27 -3.33 -7.14
CA HIS A 94 1.35 -2.87 -6.28
C HIS A 94 1.37 -1.33 -6.10
N GLN A 95 0.64 -0.58 -6.94
CA GLN A 95 0.53 0.87 -6.88
C GLN A 95 -0.61 1.34 -5.97
N VAL A 96 -1.61 0.49 -5.69
CA VAL A 96 -2.82 0.86 -4.93
C VAL A 96 -2.48 1.52 -3.60
N SER A 97 -1.57 0.95 -2.81
CA SER A 97 -1.22 1.51 -1.51
C SER A 97 -0.39 2.79 -1.57
N SER A 98 0.12 3.16 -2.73
CA SER A 98 0.95 4.36 -2.93
C SER A 98 0.16 5.55 -3.44
N ALA A 99 -1.03 5.34 -4.02
CA ALA A 99 -1.86 6.44 -4.49
C ALA A 99 -2.57 7.15 -3.33
N ARG A 100 -2.73 8.47 -3.46
CA ARG A 100 -3.51 9.30 -2.52
C ARG A 100 -4.90 8.68 -2.32
N ASN A 101 -5.40 8.67 -1.09
CA ASN A 101 -6.70 8.07 -0.69
C ASN A 101 -6.87 6.56 -0.95
N LEU A 102 -5.92 5.87 -1.58
CA LEU A 102 -5.98 4.41 -1.82
C LEU A 102 -5.03 3.60 -0.93
N GLY A 103 -4.26 4.25 -0.05
CA GLY A 103 -3.30 3.61 0.87
C GLY A 103 -3.86 2.42 1.66
N TRP A 104 -5.11 2.56 2.08
CA TRP A 104 -5.84 1.55 2.84
C TRP A 104 -6.71 0.63 1.97
N PHE A 105 -6.59 0.66 0.64
CA PHE A 105 -7.32 -0.23 -0.26
C PHE A 105 -6.44 -1.37 -0.76
N ARG A 106 -7.08 -2.44 -1.21
CA ARG A 106 -6.46 -3.57 -1.92
C ARG A 106 -7.28 -3.91 -3.16
N LEU A 107 -6.60 -4.37 -4.21
CA LEU A 107 -7.25 -4.94 -5.39
C LEU A 107 -7.80 -6.33 -5.05
N GLU A 108 -9.10 -6.41 -4.82
CA GLU A 108 -9.81 -7.64 -4.52
C GLU A 108 -9.93 -8.45 -5.81
N SER A 109 -10.55 -7.88 -6.85
CA SER A 109 -10.65 -8.42 -8.21
C SER A 109 -10.41 -7.32 -9.24
N ALA A 110 -10.42 -7.64 -10.55
CA ALA A 110 -9.96 -6.70 -11.58
C ALA A 110 -10.83 -5.45 -11.77
N ASP A 111 -12.01 -5.43 -11.15
CA ASP A 111 -13.00 -4.34 -11.15
C ASP A 111 -13.34 -3.87 -9.72
N HIS A 112 -12.64 -4.33 -8.67
CA HIS A 112 -13.04 -4.10 -7.29
C HIS A 112 -11.86 -3.74 -6.39
N LEU A 113 -11.92 -2.55 -5.77
CA LEU A 113 -11.07 -2.16 -4.65
C LEU A 113 -11.84 -2.29 -3.34
N GLU A 114 -11.23 -2.93 -2.37
CA GLU A 114 -11.79 -3.05 -1.02
C GLU A 114 -10.86 -2.37 -0.02
N ARG A 115 -11.43 -1.58 0.90
CA ARG A 115 -10.69 -1.04 2.03
C ARG A 115 -10.28 -2.17 2.99
N LYS A 116 -9.01 -2.17 3.37
CA LYS A 116 -8.36 -3.20 4.19
C LYS A 116 -8.96 -3.29 5.58
N THR A 117 -9.18 -2.16 6.27
CA THR A 117 -9.67 -2.12 7.65
C THR A 117 -11.04 -1.45 7.77
N ASP A 118 -11.66 -1.51 8.95
CA ASP A 118 -12.89 -0.75 9.21
C ASP A 118 -12.60 0.74 9.35
N VAL A 119 -13.62 1.55 9.08
CA VAL A 119 -13.75 2.92 9.58
C VAL A 119 -14.80 2.97 10.70
N ASP A 120 -14.87 4.07 11.43
CA ASP A 120 -15.65 4.20 12.67
C ASP A 120 -17.13 4.57 12.46
N SER A 121 -17.54 4.98 11.26
CA SER A 121 -18.93 5.32 10.97
C SER A 121 -19.33 5.03 9.52
N GLN A 122 -20.64 5.00 9.27
CA GLN A 122 -21.17 4.88 7.91
C GLN A 122 -20.77 6.08 7.05
N GLU A 123 -20.88 7.28 7.60
CA GLU A 123 -20.51 8.52 6.90
C GLU A 123 -19.05 8.49 6.46
N LEU A 124 -18.13 8.16 7.38
CA LEU A 124 -16.72 8.04 7.04
C LEU A 124 -16.47 6.96 5.99
N ALA A 125 -17.26 5.87 5.98
CA ALA A 125 -17.17 4.84 4.95
C ALA A 125 -17.53 5.41 3.57
N ARG A 126 -18.56 6.24 3.48
CA ARG A 126 -18.95 6.89 2.23
C ARG A 126 -17.91 7.92 1.79
N ASP A 127 -17.37 8.71 2.71
CA ASP A 127 -16.34 9.71 2.42
C ASP A 127 -15.06 9.11 1.86
N VAL A 128 -14.57 8.01 2.46
CA VAL A 128 -13.37 7.34 1.95
C VAL A 128 -13.61 6.70 0.58
N LEU A 129 -14.84 6.26 0.29
CA LEU A 129 -15.21 5.73 -1.03
C LEU A 129 -15.27 6.84 -2.08
N PHE A 130 -15.84 8.01 -1.76
CA PHE A 130 -15.80 9.17 -2.65
C PHE A 130 -14.39 9.69 -2.87
N ALA A 131 -13.54 9.71 -1.84
CA ALA A 131 -12.13 10.09 -1.96
C ALA A 131 -11.33 9.12 -2.86
N ALA A 132 -11.59 7.81 -2.74
CA ALA A 132 -11.04 6.80 -3.63
C ALA A 132 -11.54 6.99 -5.08
N ALA A 133 -12.83 7.25 -5.27
CA ALA A 133 -13.41 7.50 -6.58
C ALA A 133 -12.81 8.73 -7.28
N ARG A 134 -12.62 9.84 -6.56
CA ARG A 134 -11.94 11.04 -7.07
C ARG A 134 -10.53 10.73 -7.56
N THR A 135 -9.78 9.95 -6.77
CA THR A 135 -8.42 9.55 -7.13
C THR A 135 -8.41 8.71 -8.40
N LEU A 136 -9.30 7.73 -8.52
CA LEU A 136 -9.37 6.88 -9.72
C LEU A 136 -9.76 7.67 -10.97
N ARG A 137 -10.71 8.61 -10.85
CA ARG A 137 -11.08 9.51 -11.97
C ARG A 137 -9.93 10.42 -12.37
N PHE A 138 -9.22 11.00 -11.40
CA PHE A 138 -8.01 11.78 -11.63
C PHE A 138 -6.96 10.98 -12.41
N MET A 139 -6.65 9.76 -11.96
CA MET A 139 -5.69 8.90 -12.65
C MET A 139 -6.16 8.50 -14.05
N ALA A 140 -7.46 8.20 -14.21
CA ALA A 140 -8.02 7.79 -15.50
C ALA A 140 -7.96 8.90 -16.55
N VAL A 141 -8.21 10.15 -16.14
CA VAL A 141 -8.22 11.33 -17.01
C VAL A 141 -6.81 11.81 -17.32
N THR A 142 -5.94 11.87 -16.31
CA THR A 142 -4.60 12.44 -16.46
C THR A 142 -3.57 11.44 -16.99
N GLY A 143 -3.80 10.14 -16.80
CA GLY A 143 -2.79 9.11 -17.08
C GLY A 143 -1.67 9.06 -16.04
N LEU A 144 -1.76 9.83 -14.96
CA LEU A 144 -0.77 9.84 -13.90
C LEU A 144 -0.85 8.58 -13.03
N ARG A 145 0.32 8.04 -12.68
CA ARG A 145 0.48 6.89 -11.79
C ARG A 145 1.24 7.28 -10.52
N PRO A 146 0.93 6.70 -9.36
CA PRO A 146 1.64 7.03 -8.13
C PRO A 146 3.09 6.55 -8.19
N THR A 147 3.97 7.27 -7.51
CA THR A 147 5.35 6.81 -7.29
C THR A 147 5.37 5.60 -6.34
N THR A 148 6.19 4.59 -6.64
CA THR A 148 6.28 3.35 -5.85
C THR A 148 7.68 3.00 -5.39
N THR A 149 8.70 3.60 -6.00
CA THR A 149 10.11 3.29 -5.71
C THR A 149 10.85 4.49 -5.14
N GLN A 150 11.97 4.24 -4.46
CA GLN A 150 12.85 5.31 -3.98
C GLN A 150 13.44 6.12 -5.13
N THR A 151 13.79 5.46 -6.25
CA THR A 151 14.29 6.12 -7.45
C THR A 151 13.27 7.11 -8.02
N GLN A 152 12.01 6.70 -8.14
CA GLN A 152 10.93 7.59 -8.56
C GLN A 152 10.70 8.72 -7.57
N ASN A 153 10.90 8.50 -6.27
CA ASN A 153 10.73 9.54 -5.26
C ASN A 153 11.90 10.55 -5.18
N ARG A 154 13.07 10.22 -5.73
CA ARG A 154 14.28 11.05 -5.61
C ARG A 154 14.13 12.47 -6.18
N PRO A 155 13.51 12.69 -7.37
CA PRO A 155 13.33 14.04 -7.93
C PRO A 155 12.55 14.96 -7.00
N PHE A 156 11.59 14.42 -6.23
CA PHE A 156 10.73 15.22 -5.36
C PHE A 156 11.43 15.81 -4.13
N ASN A 157 12.70 15.48 -3.90
CA ASN A 157 13.47 16.07 -2.80
C ASN A 157 13.60 17.60 -2.91
N ILE A 158 13.52 18.16 -4.12
CA ILE A 158 13.54 19.62 -4.31
C ILE A 158 12.37 20.28 -3.56
N PHE A 159 11.19 19.66 -3.49
CA PHE A 159 10.00 20.20 -2.84
C PHE A 159 10.04 20.12 -1.30
N ARG A 160 11.14 19.66 -0.71
CA ARG A 160 11.28 19.59 0.75
C ARG A 160 11.07 20.96 1.39
N ASP A 161 11.55 22.00 0.74
CA ASP A 161 11.52 23.37 1.23
C ASP A 161 10.48 24.24 0.48
N LEU A 162 9.51 23.61 -0.19
CA LEU A 162 8.39 24.30 -0.84
C LEU A 162 7.60 25.10 0.22
N PRO A 163 7.47 26.44 0.07
CA PRO A 163 6.82 27.28 1.08
C PRO A 163 5.34 26.91 1.31
N GLY A 164 5.01 26.63 2.57
CA GLY A 164 3.64 26.30 2.99
C GLY A 164 3.09 25.04 2.32
N LYS A 165 3.94 24.06 1.97
CA LYS A 165 3.49 22.79 1.39
C LYS A 165 2.53 22.07 2.35
N ASP A 166 1.51 21.45 1.81
CA ASP A 166 0.51 20.74 2.59
C ASP A 166 -0.24 19.71 1.71
N HIS A 167 -0.62 18.59 2.32
CA HIS A 167 -1.38 17.52 1.67
C HIS A 167 -0.86 17.00 0.32
N VAL A 168 0.43 16.73 0.25
CA VAL A 168 1.12 16.44 -1.01
C VAL A 168 0.92 15.02 -1.55
N SER A 169 1.13 14.86 -2.86
CA SER A 169 1.19 13.56 -3.53
C SER A 169 2.12 13.57 -4.76
N ASN A 170 2.82 12.45 -4.98
CA ASN A 170 3.88 12.31 -5.98
C ASN A 170 3.44 11.38 -7.10
N TRP A 171 3.50 11.87 -8.34
CA TRP A 171 2.98 11.19 -9.52
C TRP A 171 4.03 11.11 -10.64
N ILE A 172 3.86 10.14 -11.53
CA ILE A 172 4.64 9.98 -12.76
C ILE A 172 3.66 9.94 -13.92
N ASP A 173 3.98 10.62 -15.01
CA ASP A 173 3.23 10.49 -16.25
C ASP A 173 3.52 9.15 -16.93
N SER A 174 2.46 8.45 -17.35
CA SER A 174 2.61 7.11 -17.94
C SER A 174 3.16 7.14 -19.37
N ASP A 175 3.07 8.27 -20.08
CA ASP A 175 3.52 8.38 -21.47
C ASP A 175 4.97 8.85 -21.55
N THR A 176 5.33 9.85 -20.75
CA THR A 176 6.66 10.49 -20.79
C THR A 176 7.60 10.07 -19.66
N GLU A 177 7.10 9.39 -18.64
CA GLU A 177 7.82 9.11 -17.38
C GLU A 177 8.26 10.36 -16.61
N ALA A 178 7.77 11.55 -16.99
CA ALA A 178 8.01 12.80 -16.28
C ALA A 178 7.36 12.78 -14.90
N TRP A 179 7.98 13.48 -13.95
CA TRP A 179 7.44 13.59 -12.60
C TRP A 179 6.41 14.72 -12.51
N VAL A 180 5.41 14.53 -11.66
CA VAL A 180 4.39 15.53 -11.36
C VAL A 180 4.16 15.56 -9.86
N TYR A 181 4.31 16.74 -9.26
CA TYR A 181 4.08 16.94 -7.83
C TYR A 181 2.78 17.71 -7.64
N LEU A 182 1.87 17.14 -6.83
CA LEU A 182 0.59 17.75 -6.50
C LEU A 182 0.63 18.16 -5.03
N ASP A 183 0.30 19.42 -4.76
CA ASP A 183 0.21 20.01 -3.43
C ASP A 183 -1.18 20.65 -3.29
N GLU A 184 -1.90 20.33 -2.20
CA GLU A 184 -3.31 20.70 -2.03
C GLU A 184 -3.52 21.40 -0.66
N PRO A 185 -2.92 22.57 -0.45
CA PRO A 185 -2.95 23.27 0.82
C PRO A 185 -4.29 23.93 1.10
N TYR A 186 -4.58 24.10 2.39
CA TYR A 186 -5.60 25.04 2.83
C TYR A 186 -5.26 26.49 2.44
N PRO A 187 -6.21 27.45 2.45
CA PRO A 187 -6.04 28.82 1.94
C PRO A 187 -5.17 29.75 2.80
N HIS A 188 -3.95 29.35 3.13
CA HIS A 188 -2.98 30.10 3.94
C HIS A 188 -1.66 30.35 3.22
N VAL A 189 -1.54 29.87 1.97
CA VAL A 189 -0.29 29.89 1.20
C VAL A 189 -0.02 31.26 0.59
N ASN A 190 1.24 31.72 0.69
CA ASN A 190 1.72 32.89 -0.01
C ASN A 190 2.15 32.54 -1.46
N VAL A 191 1.26 32.79 -2.42
CA VAL A 191 1.47 32.47 -3.85
C VAL A 191 2.70 33.17 -4.43
N LYS A 192 2.98 34.43 -4.03
CA LYS A 192 4.15 35.18 -4.51
C LYS A 192 5.46 34.53 -4.06
N GLN A 193 5.50 34.05 -2.81
CA GLN A 193 6.65 33.32 -2.29
C GLN A 193 6.89 32.02 -3.06
N ARG A 194 5.81 31.30 -3.41
CA ARG A 194 5.91 30.09 -4.25
C ARG A 194 6.37 30.40 -5.67
N GLN A 195 5.87 31.45 -6.31
CA GLN A 195 6.32 31.85 -7.65
C GLN A 195 7.83 32.16 -7.68
N ASN A 196 8.34 32.85 -6.65
CA ASN A 196 9.78 33.09 -6.50
C ASN A 196 10.55 31.76 -6.32
N TRP A 197 10.03 30.85 -5.50
CA TRP A 197 10.63 29.53 -5.29
C TRP A 197 10.70 28.74 -6.61
N VAL A 198 9.59 28.65 -7.33
CA VAL A 198 9.46 27.95 -8.62
C VAL A 198 10.48 28.46 -9.65
N SER A 199 10.60 29.79 -9.77
CA SER A 199 11.56 30.45 -10.66
C SER A 199 13.03 30.08 -10.35
N GLY A 200 13.36 29.89 -9.07
CA GLY A 200 14.70 29.50 -8.62
C GLY A 200 15.04 28.02 -8.78
N HIS A 201 14.06 27.15 -9.06
CA HIS A 201 14.22 25.69 -9.08
C HIS A 201 14.01 25.06 -10.47
N GLY A 202 13.74 25.86 -11.50
CA GLY A 202 13.52 25.35 -12.86
C GLY A 202 12.28 24.47 -12.99
N VAL A 203 11.25 24.77 -12.20
CA VAL A 203 9.97 24.07 -12.17
C VAL A 203 8.89 25.01 -12.70
N GLU A 204 7.80 24.48 -13.21
CA GLU A 204 6.57 25.23 -13.51
C GLU A 204 5.50 24.91 -12.46
N MET A 205 4.72 25.91 -12.05
CA MET A 205 3.59 25.76 -11.15
C MET A 205 2.32 26.22 -11.84
N ILE A 206 1.35 25.31 -11.97
CA ILE A 206 0.02 25.61 -12.52
C ILE A 206 -1.05 25.44 -11.43
N ALA A 207 -2.11 26.24 -11.54
CA ALA A 207 -3.29 26.17 -10.68
C ALA A 207 -4.53 25.89 -11.57
N PRO A 208 -4.90 24.62 -11.79
CA PRO A 208 -6.04 24.27 -12.63
C PRO A 208 -7.36 24.71 -11.99
N LYS A 209 -8.38 24.97 -12.83
CA LYS A 209 -9.76 25.16 -12.36
C LYS A 209 -10.36 23.81 -11.96
N TRP A 210 -9.89 23.30 -10.84
CA TRP A 210 -10.22 22.00 -10.30
C TRP A 210 -10.13 22.07 -8.78
N GLU A 211 -11.04 21.41 -8.09
CA GLU A 211 -11.15 21.47 -6.63
C GLU A 211 -10.19 20.51 -5.91
N GLY A 212 -9.50 19.64 -6.64
CA GLY A 212 -8.51 18.72 -6.09
C GLY A 212 -9.07 17.33 -5.77
N ILE A 213 -8.19 16.48 -5.23
CA ILE A 213 -8.51 15.16 -4.69
C ILE A 213 -8.72 15.27 -3.18
N HIS A 214 -7.93 16.10 -2.51
CA HIS A 214 -7.93 16.28 -1.07
C HIS A 214 -8.88 17.39 -0.63
N ASN A 215 -9.93 17.00 0.09
CA ASN A 215 -10.95 17.88 0.64
C ASN A 215 -11.43 18.97 -0.37
N PRO A 216 -12.08 18.54 -1.48
CA PRO A 216 -12.42 19.43 -2.58
C PRO A 216 -13.23 20.65 -2.14
N GLY A 217 -12.86 21.83 -2.68
CA GLY A 217 -13.50 23.12 -2.35
C GLY A 217 -12.94 23.80 -1.09
N ALA A 218 -12.26 23.06 -0.21
CA ALA A 218 -11.59 23.61 0.96
C ALA A 218 -10.07 23.81 0.76
N THR A 219 -9.49 23.18 -0.24
CA THR A 219 -8.07 23.31 -0.60
C THR A 219 -7.90 23.90 -2.00
N VAL A 220 -6.69 24.36 -2.30
CA VAL A 220 -6.33 24.92 -3.61
C VAL A 220 -5.24 24.06 -4.24
N PRO A 221 -5.54 23.26 -5.28
CA PRO A 221 -4.55 22.37 -5.88
C PRO A 221 -3.54 23.15 -6.73
N TYR A 222 -2.26 22.90 -6.46
CA TYR A 222 -1.13 23.34 -7.26
C TYR A 222 -0.41 22.13 -7.84
N VAL A 223 -0.22 22.14 -9.16
CA VAL A 223 0.50 21.09 -9.88
C VAL A 223 1.86 21.65 -10.31
N PHE A 224 2.91 20.89 -10.03
CA PHE A 224 4.28 21.22 -10.38
C PHE A 224 4.87 20.16 -11.30
N CYS A 225 5.54 20.61 -12.36
CA CYS A 225 6.26 19.76 -13.33
C CYS A 225 7.34 20.58 -14.04
N ASP A 226 8.24 19.94 -14.77
CA ASP A 226 9.33 20.57 -15.53
C ASP A 226 9.08 20.64 -17.05
N ASP A 227 7.98 20.05 -17.53
CA ASP A 227 7.59 20.03 -18.94
C ASP A 227 6.33 20.91 -19.20
N PRO A 228 6.48 22.04 -19.92
CA PRO A 228 5.35 22.91 -20.28
C PRO A 228 4.25 22.22 -21.11
N THR A 229 4.60 21.21 -21.90
CA THR A 229 3.62 20.45 -22.69
C THR A 229 2.73 19.62 -21.77
N LEU A 230 3.36 18.95 -20.79
CA LEU A 230 2.67 18.22 -19.75
C LEU A 230 1.82 19.16 -18.87
N ALA A 231 2.37 20.30 -18.46
CA ALA A 231 1.68 21.31 -17.67
C ALA A 231 0.36 21.75 -18.34
N ASN A 232 0.43 22.14 -19.61
CA ASN A 232 -0.75 22.56 -20.37
C ASN A 232 -1.77 21.43 -20.55
N ARG A 233 -1.31 20.20 -20.83
CA ARG A 233 -2.20 19.04 -20.93
C ARG A 233 -2.96 18.80 -19.61
N LEU A 234 -2.24 18.80 -18.48
CA LEU A 234 -2.83 18.62 -17.16
C LEU A 234 -3.79 19.76 -16.80
N LEU A 235 -3.45 21.00 -17.14
CA LEU A 235 -4.32 22.16 -16.94
C LEU A 235 -5.69 21.96 -17.61
N THR A 236 -5.68 21.56 -18.89
CA THR A 236 -6.91 21.29 -19.67
C THR A 236 -7.67 20.09 -19.13
N GLN A 237 -6.98 18.97 -18.88
CA GLN A 237 -7.59 17.73 -18.41
C GLN A 237 -8.27 17.89 -17.05
N LEU A 238 -7.65 18.61 -16.11
CA LEU A 238 -8.20 18.83 -14.78
C LEU A 238 -9.36 19.82 -14.77
N ALA A 239 -9.30 20.86 -15.62
CA ALA A 239 -10.44 21.75 -15.81
C ALA A 239 -11.65 21.03 -16.41
N GLN A 240 -11.43 20.13 -17.39
CA GLN A 240 -12.47 19.30 -17.95
C GLN A 240 -13.05 18.33 -16.92
N LEU A 241 -12.18 17.69 -16.12
CA LEU A 241 -12.60 16.82 -15.03
C LEU A 241 -13.54 17.56 -14.07
N GLN A 242 -13.20 18.78 -13.65
CA GLN A 242 -14.07 19.60 -12.79
C GLN A 242 -15.40 19.93 -13.44
N ALA A 243 -15.41 20.27 -14.74
CA ALA A 243 -16.64 20.61 -15.45
C ALA A 243 -17.62 19.42 -15.55
N GLU A 244 -17.10 18.18 -15.53
CA GLU A 244 -17.89 16.95 -15.54
C GLU A 244 -18.29 16.46 -14.15
N LEU A 245 -17.70 17.02 -13.08
CA LEU A 245 -18.07 16.65 -11.72
C LEU A 245 -19.48 17.10 -11.39
N ARG A 246 -20.23 16.19 -10.78
CA ARG A 246 -21.51 16.44 -10.13
C ARG A 246 -21.31 16.34 -8.63
N GLU A 247 -22.15 17.03 -7.87
CA GLU A 247 -22.18 16.89 -6.42
C GLU A 247 -22.35 15.40 -6.06
N PRO A 248 -21.49 14.85 -5.17
CA PRO A 248 -21.53 13.44 -4.84
C PRO A 248 -22.79 13.15 -4.01
N VAL A 249 -23.77 12.51 -4.65
CA VAL A 249 -24.92 11.91 -3.97
C VAL A 249 -24.62 10.45 -3.71
N TRP A 250 -24.91 9.95 -2.50
CA TRP A 250 -24.78 8.53 -2.22
C TRP A 250 -25.84 7.74 -3.00
N ASP A 251 -25.39 6.99 -4.01
CA ASP A 251 -26.18 6.04 -4.80
C ASP A 251 -25.66 4.59 -4.67
N GLY A 252 -24.80 4.36 -3.68
CA GLY A 252 -24.19 3.07 -3.39
C GLY A 252 -25.10 2.12 -2.60
N GLU A 253 -24.65 0.87 -2.49
CA GLU A 253 -25.29 -0.18 -1.71
C GLU A 253 -24.82 -0.12 -0.25
N SER A 254 -25.78 -0.03 0.68
CA SER A 254 -25.54 -0.26 2.11
C SER A 254 -26.02 -1.67 2.48
N ALA A 255 -25.16 -2.44 3.14
CA ALA A 255 -25.44 -3.83 3.50
C ALA A 255 -24.91 -4.18 4.91
N SER A 256 -25.29 -5.37 5.40
CA SER A 256 -24.83 -5.85 6.72
C SER A 256 -23.31 -6.00 6.77
N TYR A 257 -22.74 -5.79 7.97
CA TYR A 257 -21.29 -5.89 8.20
C TYR A 257 -20.69 -7.24 7.78
N TRP A 258 -21.44 -8.33 7.95
CA TRP A 258 -20.97 -9.68 7.62
C TRP A 258 -21.19 -10.06 6.16
N SER A 259 -21.85 -9.21 5.37
CA SER A 259 -22.03 -9.42 3.94
C SER A 259 -20.71 -9.26 3.17
N GLN A 260 -20.57 -10.02 2.08
CA GLN A 260 -19.45 -9.92 1.16
C GLN A 260 -19.94 -9.49 -0.21
N PHE A 261 -19.50 -8.30 -0.66
CA PHE A 261 -19.66 -7.89 -2.06
C PHE A 261 -18.93 -8.82 -3.05
N VAL A 262 -19.64 -9.41 -4.01
CA VAL A 262 -19.01 -10.21 -5.07
C VAL A 262 -19.16 -9.44 -6.38
N SER A 263 -18.05 -8.91 -6.90
CA SER A 263 -18.09 -8.18 -8.17
C SER A 263 -18.36 -9.10 -9.36
N PRO A 264 -18.83 -8.56 -10.50
CA PRO A 264 -19.03 -9.33 -11.73
C PRO A 264 -17.76 -10.08 -12.17
N THR A 265 -16.58 -9.46 -12.07
CA THR A 265 -15.33 -10.14 -12.43
C THR A 265 -15.00 -11.27 -11.46
N ARG A 266 -15.25 -11.10 -10.15
CA ARG A 266 -15.06 -12.18 -9.16
C ARG A 266 -16.01 -13.34 -9.44
N GLN A 267 -17.27 -13.04 -9.73
CA GLN A 267 -18.28 -14.05 -10.04
C GLN A 267 -17.90 -14.85 -11.29
N ALA A 268 -17.47 -14.16 -12.36
CA ALA A 268 -17.04 -14.79 -13.61
C ALA A 268 -15.78 -15.67 -13.44
N ALA A 269 -14.89 -15.34 -12.49
CA ALA A 269 -13.71 -16.14 -12.21
C ALA A 269 -14.02 -17.48 -11.52
N GLY A 270 -15.23 -17.65 -10.93
CA GLY A 270 -15.65 -18.88 -10.25
C GLY A 270 -14.88 -19.23 -8.97
N THR A 271 -13.88 -18.44 -8.58
CA THR A 271 -13.09 -18.65 -7.35
C THR A 271 -13.80 -18.06 -6.15
N ALA A 272 -13.95 -18.85 -5.08
CA ALA A 272 -14.50 -18.36 -3.82
C ALA A 272 -13.70 -17.16 -3.28
N ARG A 273 -14.41 -16.13 -2.81
CA ARG A 273 -13.80 -14.97 -2.17
C ARG A 273 -13.21 -15.40 -0.82
N ARG A 274 -11.99 -14.95 -0.54
CA ARG A 274 -11.37 -15.15 0.77
C ARG A 274 -12.09 -14.30 1.81
N SER A 275 -12.45 -14.93 2.93
CA SER A 275 -12.99 -14.20 4.07
C SER A 275 -12.03 -13.11 4.53
N ARG A 276 -12.62 -12.01 4.99
CA ARG A 276 -11.88 -10.89 5.56
C ARG A 276 -11.17 -11.35 6.85
N PRO A 277 -9.91 -10.95 7.08
CA PRO A 277 -9.25 -11.25 8.34
C PRO A 277 -10.00 -10.53 9.46
N MET A 278 -10.27 -11.24 10.55
CA MET A 278 -10.91 -10.69 11.74
C MET A 278 -9.99 -10.88 12.94
N PRO A 279 -9.89 -9.87 13.82
CA PRO A 279 -9.10 -10.00 15.03
C PRO A 279 -9.71 -11.11 15.91
N ALA A 280 -8.85 -12.02 16.40
CA ALA A 280 -9.25 -13.07 17.31
C ALA A 280 -9.82 -12.46 18.61
N PRO A 281 -10.84 -13.06 19.25
CA PRO A 281 -11.41 -12.54 20.51
C PRO A 281 -10.36 -12.40 21.63
N ARG A 282 -10.55 -11.43 22.53
CA ARG A 282 -9.63 -11.23 23.67
C ARG A 282 -9.64 -12.46 24.57
N GLY A 283 -8.48 -12.80 25.13
CA GLY A 283 -8.34 -13.92 26.06
C GLY A 283 -8.35 -15.30 25.41
N VAL A 284 -8.62 -15.42 24.11
CA VAL A 284 -8.57 -16.73 23.42
C VAL A 284 -7.12 -17.12 23.18
N GLU A 285 -6.64 -18.06 23.99
CA GLU A 285 -5.33 -18.67 23.79
C GLU A 285 -5.34 -19.63 22.60
N ARG A 286 -4.30 -19.56 21.76
CA ARG A 286 -4.04 -20.54 20.69
C ARG A 286 -2.57 -20.91 20.71
N ASN A 287 -2.29 -22.20 20.92
CA ASN A 287 -0.93 -22.76 20.90
C ASN A 287 0.05 -21.95 21.77
N GLY A 288 -0.32 -21.66 23.02
CA GLY A 288 0.53 -20.93 23.97
C GLY A 288 0.64 -19.42 23.70
N ALA A 289 -0.25 -18.84 22.89
CA ALA A 289 -0.22 -17.42 22.54
C ALA A 289 -1.59 -16.73 22.66
N LEU A 290 -1.58 -15.46 23.06
CA LEU A 290 -2.76 -14.59 23.19
C LEU A 290 -2.75 -13.50 22.12
N PRO A 291 -3.93 -13.13 21.57
CA PRO A 291 -4.03 -12.07 20.59
C PRO A 291 -3.97 -10.69 21.25
N TYR A 292 -3.31 -9.74 20.59
CA TYR A 292 -3.24 -8.33 20.98
C TYR A 292 -3.24 -7.40 19.76
N GLY A 293 -3.23 -6.09 20.00
CA GLY A 293 -3.21 -5.05 18.98
C GLY A 293 -4.61 -4.57 18.56
N ALA A 294 -4.68 -3.92 17.39
CA ALA A 294 -5.90 -3.29 16.90
C ALA A 294 -7.05 -4.30 16.72
N ARG A 295 -8.26 -3.85 17.08
CA ARG A 295 -9.50 -4.64 17.07
C ARG A 295 -10.43 -4.31 15.91
N SER A 296 -9.95 -3.50 14.97
CA SER A 296 -10.67 -3.18 13.74
C SER A 296 -10.76 -4.44 12.87
N GLY A 297 -11.91 -4.68 12.27
CA GLY A 297 -12.04 -5.71 11.25
C GLY A 297 -11.08 -5.47 10.09
N GLY A 298 -10.70 -6.54 9.40
CA GLY A 298 -9.71 -6.45 8.33
C GLY A 298 -8.26 -6.35 8.80
N VAL A 299 -8.03 -6.33 10.11
CA VAL A 299 -6.70 -6.43 10.71
C VAL A 299 -6.50 -7.86 11.24
N GLU A 300 -5.36 -8.47 10.88
CA GLU A 300 -4.92 -9.71 11.51
C GLU A 300 -4.43 -9.44 12.94
N SER A 301 -4.80 -10.30 13.89
CA SER A 301 -4.28 -10.20 15.25
C SER A 301 -2.77 -10.37 15.28
N ARG A 302 -2.10 -9.50 16.05
CA ARG A 302 -0.77 -9.79 16.55
C ARG A 302 -0.90 -10.79 17.71
N TRP A 303 0.16 -11.56 17.96
CA TRP A 303 0.16 -12.62 18.97
C TRP A 303 1.36 -12.45 19.89
N ARG A 304 1.14 -12.59 21.21
CA ARG A 304 2.18 -12.62 22.24
C ARG A 304 2.14 -13.96 22.97
N PRO A 305 3.21 -14.39 23.64
CA PRO A 305 3.15 -15.53 24.54
C PRO A 305 2.04 -15.36 25.58
N ALA A 306 1.32 -16.45 25.87
CA ALA A 306 0.24 -16.44 26.87
C ALA A 306 0.81 -16.28 28.29
N LYS A 307 1.85 -17.06 28.59
CA LYS A 307 2.66 -16.90 29.80
C LYS A 307 3.49 -15.61 29.69
N ARG A 308 3.36 -14.72 30.67
CA ARG A 308 4.20 -13.52 30.78
C ARG A 308 5.65 -13.87 31.13
N MET A 309 6.59 -13.06 30.67
CA MET A 309 7.98 -13.11 31.11
C MET A 309 8.11 -12.32 32.41
N PRO A 310 8.89 -12.80 33.40
CA PRO A 310 9.16 -12.04 34.63
C PRO A 310 9.69 -10.61 34.36
N LEU A 311 9.26 -9.65 35.17
CA LEU A 311 9.58 -8.23 34.99
C LEU A 311 11.08 -7.95 35.06
N ASP A 312 11.79 -8.62 35.97
CA ASP A 312 13.26 -8.55 36.10
C ASP A 312 13.97 -9.00 34.81
N MET A 313 13.40 -9.96 34.07
CA MET A 313 13.93 -10.35 32.77
C MET A 313 13.68 -9.28 31.71
N HIS A 314 12.53 -8.60 31.71
CA HIS A 314 12.30 -7.43 30.85
C HIS A 314 13.32 -6.32 31.15
N LEU A 315 13.50 -5.99 32.43
CA LEU A 315 14.45 -4.99 32.90
C LEU A 315 15.92 -5.37 32.61
N THR A 316 16.20 -6.65 32.37
CA THR A 316 17.52 -7.11 31.91
C THR A 316 17.66 -7.07 30.39
N VAL A 317 16.63 -7.50 29.65
CA VAL A 317 16.67 -7.61 28.18
C VAL A 317 16.68 -6.24 27.51
N GLY A 318 15.85 -5.31 27.97
CA GLY A 318 15.67 -4.04 27.27
C GLY A 318 16.93 -3.16 27.26
N PRO A 319 17.71 -3.02 28.35
CA PRO A 319 18.99 -2.32 28.31
C PRO A 319 20.00 -2.93 27.32
N LEU A 320 20.02 -4.26 27.17
CA LEU A 320 20.88 -4.92 26.18
C LEU A 320 20.45 -4.56 24.75
N LEU A 321 19.14 -4.60 24.47
CA LEU A 321 18.60 -4.20 23.16
C LEU A 321 18.84 -2.72 22.87
N HIS A 322 18.76 -1.86 23.89
CA HIS A 322 19.05 -0.44 23.77
C HIS A 322 20.51 -0.19 23.39
N ALA A 323 21.47 -0.83 24.07
CA ALA A 323 22.89 -0.70 23.77
C ALA A 323 23.26 -1.23 22.37
N LEU A 324 22.56 -2.26 21.87
CA LEU A 324 22.73 -2.81 20.52
C LEU A 324 22.17 -1.90 19.41
N ASP A 325 21.17 -1.07 19.71
CA ASP A 325 20.53 -0.17 18.73
C ASP A 325 21.32 1.14 18.54
N ASN A 326 22.50 1.03 17.92
CA ASN A 326 23.38 2.17 17.66
C ASN A 326 23.83 2.25 16.19
N ASP A 327 24.34 3.40 15.76
CA ASP A 327 24.72 3.66 14.36
C ASP A 327 25.90 2.81 13.86
N ARG A 328 26.71 2.26 14.76
CA ARG A 328 27.80 1.34 14.41
C ARG A 328 27.31 -0.10 14.25
N PHE A 329 26.06 -0.39 14.59
CA PHE A 329 25.44 -1.69 14.38
C PHE A 329 24.97 -1.82 12.92
N PRO A 330 25.24 -2.95 12.23
CA PRO A 330 24.88 -3.13 10.83
C PRO A 330 23.39 -2.86 10.56
N GLY A 331 23.08 -1.96 9.62
CA GLY A 331 21.73 -1.42 9.40
C GLY A 331 20.60 -2.45 9.29
N PRO A 332 20.72 -3.53 8.46
CA PRO A 332 19.70 -4.57 8.37
C PRO A 332 19.46 -5.29 9.71
N GLN A 333 20.53 -5.59 10.44
CA GLN A 333 20.47 -6.27 11.73
C GLN A 333 19.94 -5.33 12.83
N ARG A 334 20.31 -4.05 12.78
CA ARG A 334 19.80 -3.00 13.68
C ARG A 334 18.27 -2.90 13.58
N LYS A 335 17.72 -2.94 12.37
CA LYS A 335 16.26 -2.97 12.16
C LYS A 335 15.59 -4.19 12.82
N ALA A 336 16.27 -5.34 12.86
CA ALA A 336 15.77 -6.52 13.56
C ALA A 336 15.80 -6.33 15.08
N ILE A 337 16.89 -5.79 15.64
CA ILE A 337 17.00 -5.44 17.08
C ILE A 337 15.90 -4.45 17.48
N MET A 338 15.73 -3.38 16.72
CA MET A 338 14.67 -2.38 16.95
C MET A 338 13.28 -3.04 16.93
N ARG A 339 13.02 -3.93 15.97
CA ARG A 339 11.74 -4.67 15.90
C ARG A 339 11.52 -5.56 17.12
N ILE A 340 12.55 -6.24 17.62
CA ILE A 340 12.46 -7.06 18.83
C ILE A 340 12.14 -6.18 20.03
N ARG A 341 12.86 -5.06 20.18
CA ARG A 341 12.65 -4.09 21.26
C ARG A 341 11.22 -3.57 21.30
N THR A 342 10.69 -3.07 20.18
CA THR A 342 9.31 -2.57 20.11
C THR A 342 8.28 -3.67 20.35
N THR A 343 8.56 -4.91 19.93
CA THR A 343 7.63 -6.03 20.14
C THR A 343 7.56 -6.43 21.61
N LEU A 344 8.70 -6.45 22.31
CA LEU A 344 8.73 -6.81 23.73
C LEU A 344 8.18 -5.69 24.62
N ASP A 345 8.33 -4.43 24.21
CA ASP A 345 7.66 -3.29 24.84
C ASP A 345 6.13 -3.38 24.71
N ASP A 346 5.61 -3.66 23.51
CA ASP A 346 4.19 -3.96 23.29
C ASP A 346 3.72 -5.11 24.20
N TRP A 347 4.55 -6.15 24.39
CA TRP A 347 4.20 -7.30 25.23
C TRP A 347 4.21 -6.96 26.72
N LEU A 348 5.20 -6.22 27.19
CA LEU A 348 5.34 -5.78 28.59
C LEU A 348 4.06 -5.07 29.07
N GLN A 349 3.56 -4.10 28.29
CA GLN A 349 2.34 -3.35 28.60
C GLN A 349 1.10 -4.25 28.70
N MET A 350 1.08 -5.35 27.95
CA MET A 350 -0.02 -6.32 27.96
C MET A 350 0.14 -7.42 29.02
N GLU A 351 1.32 -7.56 29.61
CA GLU A 351 1.69 -8.57 30.61
C GLU A 351 1.60 -8.03 32.05
N TYR A 352 1.73 -6.72 32.22
CA TYR A 352 1.70 -6.00 33.49
C TYR A 352 0.76 -4.78 33.39
N PRO A 353 -0.57 -5.00 33.35
CA PRO A 353 -1.55 -3.92 33.28
C PRO A 353 -1.72 -3.19 34.63
N GLY A 354 -2.18 -1.94 34.59
CA GLY A 354 -2.54 -1.18 35.80
C GLY A 354 -1.31 -0.83 36.63
N GLU A 355 -1.38 -1.10 37.94
CA GLU A 355 -0.35 -0.75 38.93
C GLU A 355 0.68 -1.89 39.19
N GLU A 356 0.67 -2.95 38.37
CA GLU A 356 1.62 -4.07 38.53
C GLU A 356 3.09 -3.70 38.21
N MET A 357 3.32 -2.52 37.62
CA MET A 357 4.63 -1.98 37.26
C MET A 357 4.62 -0.46 37.50
N THR A 358 5.69 0.08 38.08
CA THR A 358 5.80 1.53 38.30
C THR A 358 6.13 2.26 37.00
N ASP A 359 5.81 3.56 36.92
CA ASP A 359 6.18 4.40 35.77
C ASP A 359 7.70 4.42 35.52
N GLU A 360 8.49 4.40 36.60
CA GLU A 360 9.95 4.29 36.53
C GLU A 360 10.39 2.96 35.90
N GLN A 361 9.81 1.84 36.34
CA GLN A 361 10.10 0.52 35.77
C GLN A 361 9.68 0.43 34.30
N PHE A 362 8.53 1.00 33.93
CA PHE A 362 8.07 1.05 32.55
C PHE A 362 9.02 1.86 31.68
N GLY A 363 9.39 3.07 32.14
CA GLY A 363 10.36 3.93 31.47
C GLY A 363 11.70 3.22 31.27
N ASP A 364 12.22 2.59 32.33
CA ASP A 364 13.54 1.95 32.33
C ASP A 364 13.61 0.63 31.56
N ALA A 365 12.48 -0.05 31.33
CA ALA A 365 12.47 -1.36 30.69
C ALA A 365 13.11 -1.33 29.30
N TYR A 366 12.56 -0.55 28.35
CA TYR A 366 13.03 -0.56 26.96
C TYR A 366 13.56 0.78 26.43
N TYR A 367 13.20 1.90 27.08
CA TYR A 367 13.51 3.24 26.58
C TYR A 367 14.15 4.17 27.62
N GLY A 368 14.65 3.60 28.73
CA GLY A 368 15.18 4.33 29.87
C GLY A 368 16.45 5.12 29.61
N THR A 369 17.13 5.46 30.70
CA THR A 369 18.37 6.26 30.68
C THR A 369 19.40 5.75 29.66
N HIS A 370 20.11 6.70 29.04
CA HIS A 370 21.11 6.46 28.01
C HIS A 370 22.04 5.31 28.39
N ARG A 371 22.16 4.32 27.50
CA ARG A 371 23.11 3.21 27.65
C ARG A 371 24.26 3.39 26.67
N GLU A 372 25.46 3.20 27.17
CA GLU A 372 26.67 3.21 26.34
C GLU A 372 26.53 2.23 25.16
N PRO A 373 26.74 2.68 23.91
CA PRO A 373 26.62 1.84 22.74
C PRO A 373 27.54 0.62 22.80
N MET A 374 26.97 -0.56 22.55
CA MET A 374 27.76 -1.78 22.45
C MET A 374 28.41 -1.87 21.08
N VAL A 375 29.68 -1.50 21.01
CA VAL A 375 30.46 -1.44 19.76
C VAL A 375 31.32 -2.67 19.53
N ASP A 376 31.71 -3.37 20.60
CA ASP A 376 32.55 -4.56 20.52
C ASP A 376 31.76 -5.78 20.03
N ARG A 377 32.36 -6.54 19.10
CA ARG A 377 31.68 -7.66 18.43
C ARG A 377 31.46 -8.84 19.36
N VAL A 378 32.39 -9.11 20.27
CA VAL A 378 32.27 -10.22 21.24
C VAL A 378 31.10 -9.93 22.18
N ASN A 379 31.09 -8.72 22.77
CA ASN A 379 30.01 -8.27 23.65
C ASN A 379 28.64 -8.25 22.94
N GLN A 380 28.60 -7.86 21.66
CA GLN A 380 27.36 -7.90 20.86
C GLN A 380 26.83 -9.34 20.72
N LEU A 381 27.69 -10.29 20.35
CA LEU A 381 27.31 -11.69 20.22
C LEU A 381 26.88 -12.31 21.55
N GLU A 382 27.60 -12.02 22.64
CA GLU A 382 27.25 -12.47 23.98
C GLU A 382 25.90 -11.91 24.42
N SER A 383 25.64 -10.63 24.17
CA SER A 383 24.36 -10.00 24.50
C SER A 383 23.20 -10.59 23.70
N ILE A 384 23.38 -10.85 22.41
CA ILE A 384 22.36 -11.52 21.58
C ILE A 384 22.04 -12.91 22.12
N ARG A 385 23.06 -13.70 22.49
CA ARG A 385 22.89 -15.03 23.10
C ARG A 385 22.20 -14.93 24.45
N ARG A 386 22.58 -13.94 25.27
CA ARG A 386 21.97 -13.70 26.59
C ARG A 386 20.49 -13.35 26.46
N ILE A 387 20.13 -12.46 25.53
CA ILE A 387 18.73 -12.12 25.23
C ILE A 387 17.98 -13.38 24.79
N ALA A 388 18.53 -14.17 23.86
CA ALA A 388 17.89 -15.39 23.39
C ALA A 388 17.67 -16.42 24.53
N ALA A 389 18.63 -16.55 25.45
CA ALA A 389 18.49 -17.40 26.64
C ALA A 389 17.38 -16.90 27.58
N LEU A 390 17.32 -15.59 27.84
CA LEU A 390 16.29 -14.98 28.67
C LEU A 390 14.90 -15.14 28.04
N LEU A 391 14.75 -14.99 26.72
CA LEU A 391 13.47 -15.22 26.04
C LEU A 391 13.04 -16.69 26.11
N ASN A 392 13.97 -17.65 26.00
CA ASN A 392 13.68 -19.07 26.16
C ASN A 392 13.25 -19.44 27.59
N GLN A 393 13.84 -18.78 28.59
CA GLN A 393 13.52 -19.00 30.00
C GLN A 393 12.21 -18.31 30.41
N GLY A 394 12.02 -17.07 29.97
CA GLY A 394 10.89 -16.21 30.34
C GLY A 394 9.57 -16.64 29.71
N TYR A 395 9.60 -17.09 28.45
CA TYR A 395 8.40 -17.45 27.70
C TYR A 395 8.30 -18.95 27.43
N ALA A 396 7.07 -19.49 27.52
CA ALA A 396 6.75 -20.84 27.06
C ALA A 396 6.96 -20.99 25.54
N ASP A 397 7.09 -22.23 25.05
CA ASP A 397 7.24 -22.45 23.61
C ASP A 397 5.97 -22.12 22.83
N CYS A 398 6.09 -21.14 21.94
CA CYS A 398 5.01 -20.68 21.08
C CYS A 398 5.56 -19.93 19.86
N LYS A 399 4.74 -19.79 18.81
CA LYS A 399 5.14 -19.16 17.55
C LYS A 399 5.66 -17.72 17.72
N PRO A 400 5.05 -16.81 18.51
CA PRO A 400 5.58 -15.46 18.71
C PRO A 400 7.01 -15.45 19.29
N ARG A 401 7.29 -16.27 20.30
CA ARG A 401 8.62 -16.40 20.88
C ARG A 401 9.62 -16.92 19.84
N GLN A 402 9.26 -17.97 19.10
CA GLN A 402 10.10 -18.55 18.04
C GLN A 402 10.44 -17.52 16.95
N GLN A 403 9.52 -16.60 16.63
CA GLN A 403 9.79 -15.52 15.67
C GLN A 403 10.87 -14.56 16.19
N LEU A 404 10.85 -14.16 17.46
CA LEU A 404 11.90 -13.32 18.04
C LEU A 404 13.25 -14.04 18.09
N LEU A 405 13.26 -15.32 18.50
CA LEU A 405 14.48 -16.14 18.51
C LEU A 405 15.07 -16.32 17.11
N SER A 406 14.24 -16.50 16.10
CA SER A 406 14.68 -16.58 14.69
C SER A 406 15.33 -15.27 14.22
N LEU A 407 14.75 -14.11 14.59
CA LEU A 407 15.36 -12.81 14.30
C LEU A 407 16.74 -12.66 14.98
N LEU A 408 16.84 -12.99 16.27
CA LEU A 408 18.11 -12.97 17.00
C LEU A 408 19.15 -13.92 16.37
N GLY A 409 18.75 -15.14 16.04
CA GLY A 409 19.65 -16.13 15.40
C GLY A 409 20.14 -15.68 14.02
N ASN A 410 19.31 -14.96 13.25
CA ASN A 410 19.73 -14.38 11.98
C ASN A 410 20.71 -13.21 12.18
N VAL A 411 20.49 -12.38 13.20
CA VAL A 411 21.44 -11.32 13.58
C VAL A 411 22.77 -11.95 14.00
N GLU A 412 22.75 -12.93 14.91
CA GLU A 412 23.96 -13.63 15.38
C GLU A 412 24.77 -14.23 14.22
N LYS A 413 24.11 -14.98 13.32
CA LYS A 413 24.76 -15.57 12.14
C LYS A 413 25.39 -14.51 11.23
N ALA A 414 24.71 -13.38 11.03
CA ALA A 414 25.24 -12.30 10.21
C ALA A 414 26.46 -11.64 10.85
N LEU A 415 26.43 -11.40 12.17
CA LEU A 415 27.54 -10.83 12.90
C LEU A 415 28.75 -11.77 12.95
N ALA A 416 28.52 -13.06 13.20
CA ALA A 416 29.58 -14.07 13.26
C ALA A 416 30.27 -14.28 11.90
N ARG A 417 29.53 -14.13 10.79
CA ARG A 417 30.12 -14.16 9.44
C ARG A 417 30.98 -12.93 9.16
N SER A 418 30.60 -11.76 9.67
CA SER A 418 31.38 -10.53 9.51
C SER A 418 32.66 -10.47 10.36
N SER A 419 32.84 -11.41 11.29
CA SER A 419 34.02 -11.52 12.16
C SER A 419 35.06 -12.52 11.68
N LEU A 420 34.80 -13.27 10.60
CA LEU A 420 35.83 -14.10 9.96
C LEU A 420 36.70 -13.19 9.07
N PRO A 421 38.04 -13.28 9.13
CA PRO A 421 38.88 -12.56 8.18
C PRO A 421 38.50 -13.00 6.76
N GLN A 422 38.26 -12.04 5.87
CA GLN A 422 38.14 -12.31 4.45
C GLN A 422 39.46 -12.92 3.99
N SER A 423 39.49 -14.23 3.77
CA SER A 423 40.63 -14.89 3.12
C SER A 423 40.79 -14.28 1.74
N ALA A 424 41.97 -13.67 1.53
CA ALA A 424 42.44 -13.09 0.28
C ALA A 424 42.51 -14.12 -0.85
#